data_AF-A0A161SLK2-F1
#
_entry.id   AF-A0A161SLK2-F1
#
_cell.length_a   1.000
_cell.length_b   1.000
_cell.length_c   1.000
_cell.angle_alpha   90.00
_cell.angle_beta   90.00
_cell.angle_gamma   90.00
#
_symmetry.space_group_name_H-M   'P 1'
#
loop_
_entity.id
_entity.type
_entity.pdbx_description
1 polymer ?
#
loop_
_entity_poly.entity_id
_entity_poly.type
_entity_poly.pdbx_seq_one_letter_code
_entity_poly.pdbx_strand_id
1 'polypeptide(L)'
;MAIDKQSLSYMEKLLDADIQHGNHYSSFVFQTERIGMNKEAEISFLAASDPVIRKEIDLSGDELMITAIFPERFNRFETLLGEDEKTRWMFAGKLVDLAEQYSKGRLHPVVSPENIVIDSSMTPHFLHLGVTDSLPPESPDPVRIWQETKAVIAVVVDGTRKFEDYLHHHDTLDLKPQAAAVMSAADPDALRVLIDGMIEDVNRRERENIRLPKKKWKTAKILGIVSGALLVPSLAFTFYTFIYEKPKAAAINAAHQAYLSMNYSNTVTELSDYKPDSLPYVSLYELADSYVINERLTEEQKENIRTNITLKTDENYLKYWVLIGRNEAEEAVDIARAMEDPVLLAYGLAIRQEQIRADKELSGQEKQEQIAEIDKELEEIQKAMDEIKQTSGEGMVTEEEGTEKSSGKTGDSENSIQSDDEASSDKAEEKSEANRSEKKPTEESEEPGDGSGEKSGS
;
A
#
# COMPACT_ATOMS: atom_id res chain seq x y z
N MET A 1 56.85 25.81 10.34
CA MET A 1 55.88 24.78 10.78
C MET A 1 55.99 24.68 12.28
N ALA A 2 54.90 24.92 13.02
CA ALA A 2 54.78 24.33 14.35
C ALA A 2 54.40 22.87 14.13
N ILE A 3 55.10 21.93 14.78
CA ILE A 3 54.61 20.56 14.91
C ILE A 3 53.52 20.63 15.95
N ASP A 4 52.29 20.30 15.56
CA ASP A 4 51.16 20.30 16.47
C ASP A 4 51.38 19.19 17.50
N LYS A 5 51.58 19.57 18.77
CA LYS A 5 51.80 18.58 19.82
C LYS A 5 50.48 17.85 20.04
N GLN A 6 50.41 16.58 19.62
CA GLN A 6 49.34 15.69 20.05
C GLN A 6 49.24 15.77 21.59
N SER A 7 48.02 16.01 22.07
CA SER A 7 47.75 16.00 23.50
C SER A 7 47.99 14.59 24.03
N LEU A 8 48.91 14.47 25.00
CA LEU A 8 49.19 13.21 25.69
C LEU A 8 47.88 12.53 26.14
N SER A 9 47.85 11.20 26.12
CA SER A 9 46.72 10.39 26.57
C SER A 9 46.49 10.49 28.08
N TYR A 10 45.46 9.84 28.59
CA TYR A 10 45.28 9.75 30.05
C TYR A 10 46.42 8.95 30.68
N MET A 11 46.74 7.78 30.13
CA MET A 11 47.77 6.92 30.69
C MET A 11 49.18 7.48 30.50
N GLU A 12 49.49 8.16 29.39
CA GLU A 12 50.76 8.89 29.22
C GLU A 12 50.97 9.95 30.32
N LYS A 13 49.94 10.74 30.64
CA LYS A 13 49.98 11.73 31.74
C LYS A 13 50.13 11.08 33.12
N LEU A 14 49.51 9.92 33.33
CA LEU A 14 49.49 9.23 34.63
C LEU A 14 50.79 8.45 34.92
N LEU A 15 51.45 7.95 33.87
CA LEU A 15 52.67 7.14 33.97
C LEU A 15 53.97 7.93 33.74
N ASP A 16 53.90 9.13 33.16
CA ASP A 16 55.05 9.90 32.64
C ASP A 16 55.93 9.07 31.68
N ALA A 17 55.24 8.36 30.78
CA ALA A 17 55.80 7.37 29.85
C ALA A 17 55.32 7.62 28.41
N ASP A 18 56.13 7.25 27.42
CA ASP A 18 55.76 7.23 26.00
C ASP A 18 55.07 5.90 25.68
N ILE A 19 53.92 5.94 24.97
CA ILE A 19 53.06 4.77 24.78
C ILE A 19 52.79 4.53 23.29
N GLN A 20 53.26 3.38 22.80
CA GLN A 20 53.20 3.04 21.37
C GLN A 20 52.35 1.79 21.14
N HIS A 21 51.19 1.96 20.49
CA HIS A 21 50.25 0.88 20.19
C HIS A 21 50.42 0.33 18.76
N GLY A 22 50.75 -0.95 18.65
CA GLY A 22 50.58 -1.72 17.41
C GLY A 22 49.30 -2.58 17.44
N ASN A 23 49.03 -3.29 16.35
CA ASN A 23 47.83 -4.13 16.22
C ASN A 23 47.72 -5.18 17.35
N HIS A 24 48.82 -5.88 17.63
CA HIS A 24 48.89 -7.01 18.57
C HIS A 24 49.98 -6.87 19.65
N TYR A 25 50.45 -5.64 19.87
CA TYR A 25 51.36 -5.29 20.96
C TYR A 25 51.13 -3.84 21.42
N SER A 26 51.55 -3.51 22.64
CA SER A 26 51.82 -2.13 23.07
C SER A 26 53.18 -2.06 23.74
N SER A 27 53.96 -1.03 23.44
CA SER A 27 55.19 -0.70 24.17
C SER A 27 54.94 0.47 25.10
N PHE A 28 55.49 0.38 26.31
CA PHE A 28 55.47 1.41 27.35
C PHE A 28 56.92 1.74 27.70
N VAL A 29 57.36 2.99 27.43
CA VAL A 29 58.74 3.42 27.59
C VAL A 29 58.85 4.44 28.74
N PHE A 30 59.56 4.06 29.80
CA PHE A 30 59.76 4.84 31.01
C PHE A 30 61.22 5.29 31.12
N GLN A 31 61.44 6.50 31.64
CA GLN A 31 62.78 7.01 31.97
C GLN A 31 63.16 6.54 33.39
N THR A 32 64.21 5.75 33.54
CA THR A 32 64.53 5.03 34.79
C THR A 32 64.83 5.98 35.96
N GLU A 33 65.47 7.12 35.68
CA GLU A 33 65.72 8.19 36.66
C GLU A 33 64.43 8.73 37.30
N ARG A 34 63.31 8.77 36.55
CA ARG A 34 62.04 9.36 37.03
C ARG A 34 61.25 8.39 37.90
N ILE A 35 61.25 7.10 37.54
CA ILE A 35 60.56 6.03 38.26
C ILE A 35 61.41 5.41 39.38
N GLY A 36 62.63 5.91 39.61
CA GLY A 36 63.54 5.44 40.65
C GLY A 36 63.95 3.97 40.55
N MET A 37 63.75 3.32 39.40
CA MET A 37 63.96 1.87 39.27
C MET A 37 65.44 1.53 39.28
N ASN A 38 65.86 0.74 40.26
CA ASN A 38 67.25 0.32 40.43
C ASN A 38 67.54 -1.11 39.92
N LYS A 39 66.51 -1.97 39.77
CA LYS A 39 66.69 -3.36 39.31
C LYS A 39 65.48 -3.90 38.54
N GLU A 40 65.70 -4.38 37.32
CA GLU A 40 64.72 -5.14 36.52
C GLU A 40 64.10 -6.34 37.29
N ALA A 41 64.88 -6.98 38.17
CA ALA A 41 64.42 -8.11 38.99
C ALA A 41 63.16 -7.79 39.81
N GLU A 42 62.94 -6.53 40.19
CA GLU A 42 61.77 -6.07 40.96
C GLU A 42 60.46 -6.14 40.16
N ILE A 43 60.53 -6.03 38.83
CA ILE A 43 59.39 -6.15 37.90
C ILE A 43 59.39 -7.43 37.05
N SER A 44 60.47 -8.22 37.06
CA SER A 44 60.64 -9.44 36.24
C SER A 44 59.47 -10.42 36.29
N PHE A 45 58.73 -10.47 37.40
CA PHE A 45 57.54 -11.32 37.55
C PHE A 45 56.35 -10.88 36.69
N LEU A 46 56.33 -9.65 36.15
CA LEU A 46 55.31 -9.18 35.21
C LEU A 46 55.27 -10.03 33.93
N ALA A 47 56.41 -10.60 33.49
CA ALA A 47 56.48 -11.52 32.36
C ALA A 47 55.66 -12.81 32.56
N ALA A 48 55.25 -13.11 33.80
CA ALA A 48 54.37 -14.21 34.18
C ALA A 48 53.06 -13.74 34.86
N SER A 49 52.72 -12.45 34.77
CA SER A 49 51.52 -11.88 35.41
C SER A 49 50.20 -12.28 34.74
N ASP A 50 50.23 -12.53 33.44
CA ASP A 50 49.08 -12.98 32.64
C ASP A 50 49.54 -14.14 31.73
N PRO A 51 48.83 -15.28 31.66
CA PRO A 51 49.22 -16.43 30.86
C PRO A 51 48.95 -16.27 29.35
N VAL A 52 48.33 -15.15 28.93
CA VAL A 52 47.93 -14.86 27.55
C VAL A 52 48.60 -13.58 27.02
N ILE A 53 48.77 -12.55 27.84
CA ILE A 53 49.56 -11.36 27.51
C ILE A 53 51.03 -11.60 27.90
N ARG A 54 51.86 -11.89 26.91
CA ARG A 54 53.31 -12.05 27.09
C ARG A 54 53.96 -10.68 27.19
N LYS A 55 54.57 -10.36 28.33
CA LYS A 55 55.29 -9.09 28.55
C LYS A 55 56.79 -9.34 28.38
N GLU A 56 57.39 -8.69 27.39
CA GLU A 56 58.84 -8.61 27.21
C GLU A 56 59.34 -7.32 27.89
N ILE A 57 60.45 -7.41 28.63
CA ILE A 57 61.02 -6.32 29.42
C ILE A 57 62.47 -6.13 28.93
N ASP A 58 62.85 -4.89 28.66
CA ASP A 58 64.20 -4.47 28.26
C ASP A 58 64.60 -3.26 29.10
N LEU A 59 65.78 -3.31 29.73
CA LEU A 59 66.34 -2.24 30.55
C LEU A 59 67.67 -1.80 29.92
N SER A 60 67.59 -0.79 29.05
CA SER A 60 68.67 -0.39 28.16
C SER A 60 69.19 1.00 28.53
N GLY A 61 70.07 1.04 29.53
CA GLY A 61 70.65 2.28 30.06
C GLY A 61 69.66 3.04 30.92
N ASP A 62 69.30 4.25 30.49
CA ASP A 62 68.41 5.15 31.22
C ASP A 62 66.92 4.97 30.83
N GLU A 63 66.62 4.01 29.96
CA GLU A 63 65.26 3.69 29.49
C GLU A 63 64.85 2.25 29.84
N LEU A 64 63.62 2.13 30.35
CA LEU A 64 62.92 0.86 30.58
C LEU A 64 61.80 0.74 29.54
N MET A 65 61.85 -0.32 28.73
CA MET A 65 60.81 -0.64 27.75
C MET A 65 60.07 -1.91 28.17
N ILE A 66 58.74 -1.83 28.30
CA ILE A 66 57.87 -2.98 28.55
C ILE A 66 56.95 -3.16 27.35
N THR A 67 57.14 -4.25 26.59
CA THR A 67 56.30 -4.59 25.44
C THR A 67 55.31 -5.69 25.82
N ALA A 68 54.03 -5.34 25.90
CA ALA A 68 52.93 -6.27 26.13
C ALA A 68 52.39 -6.80 24.79
N ILE A 69 52.70 -8.06 24.47
CA ILE A 69 52.30 -8.77 23.25
C ILE A 69 51.09 -9.65 23.53
N PHE A 70 50.07 -9.61 22.67
CA PHE A 70 48.83 -10.37 22.82
C PHE A 70 48.42 -11.10 21.52
N PRO A 71 47.64 -12.19 21.57
CA PRO A 71 47.34 -13.00 20.38
C PRO A 71 46.39 -12.30 19.39
N GLU A 72 46.47 -12.65 18.11
CA GLU A 72 45.65 -12.06 17.03
C GLU A 72 44.12 -12.16 17.23
N ARG A 73 43.65 -13.11 18.05
CA ARG A 73 42.23 -13.29 18.42
C ARG A 73 41.70 -12.28 19.44
N PHE A 74 42.57 -11.42 19.99
CA PHE A 74 42.22 -10.38 20.94
C PHE A 74 41.99 -9.06 20.21
N ASN A 75 40.91 -8.38 20.58
CA ASN A 75 40.55 -7.09 20.03
C ASN A 75 40.98 -5.94 20.97
N ARG A 76 41.19 -4.77 20.38
CA ARG A 76 41.33 -3.50 21.12
C ARG A 76 39.96 -3.02 21.63
N PHE A 77 39.95 -2.20 22.68
CA PHE A 77 38.73 -1.70 23.30
C PHE A 77 37.73 -1.05 22.33
N GLU A 78 38.19 -0.37 21.28
CA GLU A 78 37.32 0.35 20.33
C GLU A 78 36.32 -0.57 19.62
N THR A 79 36.64 -1.86 19.43
CA THR A 79 35.72 -2.81 18.76
C THR A 79 34.48 -3.07 19.61
N LEU A 80 34.60 -3.03 20.95
CA LEU A 80 33.51 -3.27 21.88
C LEU A 80 32.35 -2.28 21.69
N LEU A 81 32.64 -1.06 21.24
CA LEU A 81 31.63 -0.03 20.98
C LEU A 81 30.71 -0.40 19.80
N GLY A 82 31.12 -1.33 18.94
CA GLY A 82 30.31 -1.90 17.87
C GLY A 82 29.51 -3.16 18.24
N GLU A 83 29.77 -3.77 19.41
CA GLU A 83 29.07 -4.96 19.89
C GLU A 83 27.67 -4.65 20.40
N ASP A 84 26.81 -5.68 20.53
CA ASP A 84 25.44 -5.51 21.00
C ASP A 84 25.34 -5.06 22.48
N GLU A 85 24.20 -4.49 22.86
CA GLU A 85 23.98 -3.91 24.20
C GLU A 85 24.29 -4.88 25.34
N LYS A 86 23.90 -6.16 25.21
CA LYS A 86 24.10 -7.20 26.23
C LYS A 86 25.55 -7.65 26.29
N THR A 87 26.21 -7.79 25.14
CA THR A 87 27.64 -8.08 25.06
C THR A 87 28.48 -6.98 25.71
N ARG A 88 28.11 -5.71 25.52
CA ARG A 88 28.72 -4.56 26.21
C ARG A 88 28.49 -4.57 27.73
N TRP A 89 27.30 -4.94 28.21
CA TRP A 89 27.05 -5.13 29.66
C TRP A 89 27.77 -6.36 30.25
N MET A 90 27.91 -7.47 29.52
CA MET A 90 28.67 -8.64 29.97
C MET A 90 30.17 -8.34 30.14
N PHE A 91 30.75 -7.53 29.25
CA PHE A 91 32.10 -6.98 29.44
C PHE A 91 32.18 -6.12 30.71
N ALA A 92 31.21 -5.23 30.93
CA ALA A 92 31.20 -4.33 32.09
C ALA A 92 31.24 -5.09 33.42
N GLY A 93 30.45 -6.16 33.57
CA GLY A 93 30.47 -7.01 34.77
C GLY A 93 31.85 -7.63 35.02
N LYS A 94 32.46 -8.22 33.98
CA LYS A 94 33.81 -8.78 34.05
C LYS A 94 34.90 -7.74 34.36
N LEU A 95 34.72 -6.48 33.94
CA LEU A 95 35.66 -5.41 34.26
C LEU A 95 35.58 -5.02 35.75
N VAL A 96 34.39 -5.01 36.35
CA VAL A 96 34.22 -4.80 37.80
C VAL A 96 34.92 -5.92 38.58
N ASP A 97 34.72 -7.18 38.20
CA ASP A 97 35.43 -8.33 38.82
C ASP A 97 36.96 -8.17 38.75
N LEU A 98 37.48 -7.84 37.58
CA LEU A 98 38.93 -7.72 37.37
C LEU A 98 39.53 -6.53 38.14
N ALA A 99 38.87 -5.37 38.12
CA ALA A 99 39.31 -4.19 38.86
C ALA A 99 39.31 -4.43 40.38
N GLU A 100 38.29 -5.12 40.91
CA GLU A 100 38.20 -5.46 42.32
C GLU A 100 39.27 -6.47 42.76
N GLN A 101 39.62 -7.43 41.89
CA GLN A 101 40.70 -8.40 42.11
C GLN A 101 42.06 -7.69 42.28
N TYR A 102 42.37 -6.72 41.42
CA TYR A 102 43.63 -5.98 41.47
C TYR A 102 43.70 -4.97 42.62
N SER A 103 42.57 -4.38 43.02
CA SER A 103 42.46 -3.38 44.11
C SER A 103 43.03 -3.81 45.48
N LYS A 104 43.35 -5.11 45.64
CA LYS A 104 43.84 -5.73 46.89
C LYS A 104 45.25 -6.34 46.75
N GLY A 105 46.00 -6.01 45.69
CA GLY A 105 47.29 -6.64 45.34
C GLY A 105 48.53 -5.74 45.43
N ARG A 106 49.68 -6.27 44.95
CA ARG A 106 50.92 -5.51 44.66
C ARG A 106 50.96 -4.92 43.24
N LEU A 107 49.89 -5.13 42.46
CA LEU A 107 49.79 -4.80 41.04
C LEU A 107 48.66 -3.79 40.85
N HIS A 108 48.98 -2.64 40.26
CA HIS A 108 48.10 -1.48 40.21
C HIS A 108 47.73 -1.17 38.75
N PRO A 109 46.56 -1.63 38.26
CA PRO A 109 46.13 -1.34 36.89
C PRO A 109 45.80 0.14 36.71
N VAL A 110 45.93 0.61 35.48
CA VAL A 110 45.25 1.81 34.99
C VAL A 110 44.05 1.32 34.19
N VAL A 111 42.83 1.58 34.65
CA VAL A 111 41.61 1.08 34.00
C VAL A 111 41.17 2.09 32.92
N SER A 112 41.90 2.15 31.82
CA SER A 112 41.63 3.04 30.67
C SER A 112 41.44 2.24 29.36
N PRO A 113 40.72 2.79 28.36
CA PRO A 113 40.48 2.11 27.08
C PRO A 113 41.75 1.62 26.38
N GLU A 114 42.77 2.48 26.33
CA GLU A 114 44.09 2.24 25.74
C GLU A 114 44.85 1.07 26.40
N ASN A 115 44.57 0.78 27.67
CA ASN A 115 45.22 -0.28 28.44
C ASN A 115 44.49 -1.64 28.35
N ILE A 116 43.29 -1.68 27.76
CA ILE A 116 42.43 -2.88 27.76
C ILE A 116 42.43 -3.55 26.38
N VAL A 117 42.71 -4.85 26.38
CA VAL A 117 42.41 -5.76 25.27
C VAL A 117 41.40 -6.81 25.69
N ILE A 118 40.66 -7.35 24.73
CA ILE A 118 39.45 -8.14 24.96
C ILE A 118 39.58 -9.49 24.26
N ASP A 119 39.39 -10.57 25.02
CA ASP A 119 39.39 -11.94 24.47
C ASP A 119 38.09 -12.25 23.70
N SER A 120 38.08 -13.35 22.96
CA SER A 120 36.91 -13.82 22.20
C SER A 120 35.70 -14.22 23.08
N SER A 121 35.85 -14.19 24.41
CA SER A 121 34.81 -14.41 25.42
C SER A 121 34.36 -13.10 26.10
N MET A 122 34.76 -11.93 25.58
CA MET A 122 34.53 -10.58 26.15
C MET A 122 35.15 -10.36 27.54
N THR A 123 36.28 -11.01 27.81
CA THR A 123 37.05 -10.83 29.04
C THR A 123 38.08 -9.72 28.85
N PRO A 124 38.10 -8.68 29.70
CA PRO A 124 39.16 -7.68 29.69
C PRO A 124 40.48 -8.27 30.19
N HIS A 125 41.59 -7.80 29.63
CA HIS A 125 42.94 -8.01 30.14
C HIS A 125 43.73 -6.70 30.07
N PHE A 126 44.57 -6.43 31.08
CA PHE A 126 45.38 -5.21 31.16
C PHE A 126 46.79 -5.40 30.58
N LEU A 127 47.14 -4.54 29.63
CA LEU A 127 48.46 -4.53 28.97
C LEU A 127 49.56 -4.10 29.95
N HIS A 128 49.37 -2.95 30.59
CA HIS A 128 50.23 -2.38 31.63
C HIS A 128 49.64 -2.60 33.04
N LEU A 129 50.53 -2.83 34.01
CA LEU A 129 50.24 -2.93 35.44
C LEU A 129 51.40 -2.27 36.20
N GLY A 130 51.11 -1.29 37.05
CA GLY A 130 52.09 -0.75 38.01
C GLY A 130 52.46 -1.78 39.08
N VAL A 131 53.57 -1.54 39.77
CA VAL A 131 54.14 -2.43 40.80
C VAL A 131 54.49 -1.59 42.02
N THR A 132 54.04 -2.02 43.21
CA THR A 132 54.30 -1.30 44.46
C THR A 132 55.79 -1.01 44.64
N ASP A 133 56.12 0.27 44.86
CA ASP A 133 57.47 0.81 45.06
C ASP A 133 58.48 0.56 43.91
N SER A 134 58.02 0.25 42.68
CA SER A 134 58.95 -0.05 41.56
C SER A 134 58.50 0.37 40.15
N LEU A 135 57.20 0.56 39.89
CA LEU A 135 56.72 0.91 38.53
C LEU A 135 55.38 1.67 38.60
N PRO A 136 55.23 2.83 37.93
CA PRO A 136 53.97 3.58 37.95
C PRO A 136 52.75 2.79 37.46
N PRO A 137 51.57 2.92 38.09
CA PRO A 137 51.33 3.63 39.35
C PRO A 137 51.93 2.85 40.54
N GLU A 138 52.82 3.49 41.29
CA GLU A 138 53.60 2.83 42.37
C GLU A 138 52.80 2.62 43.66
N SER A 139 51.69 3.34 43.85
CA SER A 139 50.86 3.29 45.04
C SER A 139 49.50 2.63 44.77
N PRO A 140 48.96 1.83 45.72
CA PRO A 140 47.60 1.33 45.63
C PRO A 140 46.61 2.49 45.77
N ASP A 141 45.83 2.76 44.72
CA ASP A 141 44.74 3.73 44.75
C ASP A 141 43.40 3.08 44.31
N PRO A 142 42.67 2.46 45.26
CA PRO A 142 41.34 1.91 45.00
C PRO A 142 40.33 2.96 44.52
N VAL A 143 40.52 4.24 44.85
CA VAL A 143 39.57 5.31 44.49
C VAL A 143 39.76 5.70 43.02
N ARG A 144 41.01 5.84 42.57
CA ARG A 144 41.34 6.01 41.14
C ARG A 144 40.84 4.80 40.34
N ILE A 145 41.21 3.58 40.73
CA ILE A 145 40.78 2.34 40.04
C ILE A 145 39.24 2.26 39.94
N TRP A 146 38.51 2.67 40.98
CA TRP A 146 37.04 2.67 40.97
C TRP A 146 36.46 3.72 40.01
N GLN A 147 36.97 4.95 40.02
CA GLN A 147 36.49 6.02 39.12
C GLN A 147 36.87 5.74 37.66
N GLU A 148 38.09 5.25 37.41
CA GLU A 148 38.54 4.74 36.10
C GLU A 148 37.59 3.63 35.60
N THR A 149 37.29 2.63 36.43
CA THR A 149 36.38 1.52 36.09
C THR A 149 34.98 2.02 35.72
N LYS A 150 34.40 2.92 36.51
CA LYS A 150 33.09 3.53 36.20
C LYS A 150 33.13 4.34 34.91
N ALA A 151 34.19 5.12 34.68
CA ALA A 151 34.36 5.89 33.45
C ALA A 151 34.52 5.00 32.20
N VAL A 152 35.25 3.88 32.27
CA VAL A 152 35.32 2.90 31.17
C VAL A 152 33.94 2.30 30.90
N ILE A 153 33.21 1.86 31.94
CA ILE A 153 31.88 1.28 31.77
C ILE A 153 30.90 2.31 31.19
N ALA A 154 30.98 3.58 31.60
CA ALA A 154 30.19 4.67 31.02
C ALA A 154 30.48 4.86 29.51
N VAL A 155 31.76 4.82 29.09
CA VAL A 155 32.14 4.81 27.65
C VAL A 155 31.52 3.60 26.94
N VAL A 156 31.58 2.40 27.52
CA VAL A 156 31.06 1.16 26.92
C VAL A 156 29.54 1.19 26.73
N VAL A 157 28.77 1.72 27.69
CA VAL A 157 27.29 1.66 27.60
C VAL A 157 26.72 2.81 26.76
N ASP A 158 27.26 4.02 26.90
CA ASP A 158 26.74 5.23 26.25
C ASP A 158 27.41 5.52 24.89
N GLY A 159 28.75 5.44 24.81
CA GLY A 159 29.53 5.62 23.58
C GLY A 159 29.58 7.04 22.99
N THR A 160 28.95 8.05 23.59
CA THR A 160 28.83 9.41 22.98
C THR A 160 29.95 10.39 23.32
N ARG A 161 30.83 10.06 24.27
CA ARG A 161 31.87 10.96 24.82
C ARG A 161 33.18 10.21 25.03
N LYS A 162 34.28 10.93 25.22
CA LYS A 162 35.60 10.34 25.51
C LYS A 162 35.70 9.88 26.97
N PHE A 163 36.65 8.99 27.25
CA PHE A 163 36.95 8.53 28.61
C PHE A 163 37.26 9.68 29.59
N GLU A 164 38.08 10.67 29.19
CA GLU A 164 38.40 11.84 30.03
C GLU A 164 37.15 12.71 30.33
N ASP A 165 36.11 12.68 29.49
CA ASP A 165 34.85 13.39 29.74
C ASP A 165 34.09 12.74 30.90
N TYR A 166 33.98 11.41 30.92
CA TYR A 166 33.34 10.68 32.02
C TYR A 166 34.21 10.68 33.28
N LEU A 167 35.54 10.65 33.18
CA LEU A 167 36.44 10.59 34.34
C LEU A 167 36.54 11.93 35.10
N HIS A 168 36.47 13.07 34.40
CA HIS A 168 36.72 14.39 35.00
C HIS A 168 35.52 15.35 35.00
N HIS A 169 34.50 15.11 34.16
CA HIS A 169 33.43 16.09 33.93
C HIS A 169 32.00 15.54 34.17
N HIS A 170 31.87 14.32 34.70
CA HIS A 170 30.57 13.63 34.88
C HIS A 170 29.52 14.45 35.65
N ASP A 171 29.93 15.26 36.63
CA ASP A 171 29.02 16.09 37.45
C ASP A 171 28.46 17.32 36.71
N THR A 172 29.04 17.67 35.56
CA THR A 172 28.68 18.88 34.78
C THR A 172 28.12 18.58 33.40
N LEU A 173 28.21 17.33 32.95
CA LEU A 173 27.75 16.88 31.65
C LEU A 173 26.37 16.23 31.76
N ASP A 174 25.51 16.53 30.78
CA ASP A 174 24.29 15.75 30.57
C ASP A 174 24.68 14.35 30.04
N LEU A 175 24.38 13.31 30.82
CA LEU A 175 24.73 11.91 30.54
C LEU A 175 23.46 11.08 30.31
N LYS A 176 23.50 10.05 29.47
CA LYS A 176 22.35 9.14 29.35
C LYS A 176 22.07 8.45 30.69
N PRO A 177 20.81 8.08 30.99
CA PRO A 177 20.45 7.45 32.27
C PRO A 177 21.30 6.23 32.66
N GLN A 178 21.73 5.42 31.69
CA GLN A 178 22.62 4.27 31.92
C GLN A 178 24.01 4.70 32.41
N ALA A 179 24.66 5.67 31.75
CA ALA A 179 25.97 6.19 32.18
C ALA A 179 25.87 6.98 33.49
N ALA A 180 24.82 7.78 33.67
CA ALA A 180 24.56 8.48 34.93
C ALA A 180 24.42 7.50 36.11
N ALA A 181 23.68 6.40 35.94
CA ALA A 181 23.54 5.35 36.95
C ALA A 181 24.88 4.63 37.25
N VAL A 182 25.68 4.33 36.21
CA VAL A 182 27.02 3.75 36.37
C VAL A 182 27.94 4.67 37.17
N MET A 183 28.07 5.95 36.79
CA MET A 183 28.93 6.90 37.51
C MET A 183 28.47 7.14 38.95
N SER A 184 27.15 7.11 39.18
CA SER A 184 26.52 7.27 40.50
C SER A 184 26.61 6.03 41.40
N ALA A 185 27.15 4.89 40.91
CA ALA A 185 27.31 3.70 41.74
C ALA A 185 28.29 3.97 42.90
N ALA A 186 27.83 3.67 44.12
CA ALA A 186 28.58 3.91 45.35
C ALA A 186 29.76 2.92 45.49
N ASP A 187 29.48 1.65 45.27
CA ASP A 187 30.39 0.52 45.50
C ASP A 187 30.27 -0.55 44.37
N PRO A 188 31.22 -1.50 44.28
CA PRO A 188 31.20 -2.56 43.27
C PRO A 188 29.94 -3.42 43.27
N ASP A 189 29.34 -3.71 44.44
CA ASP A 189 28.17 -4.58 44.53
C ASP A 189 26.91 -3.90 44.01
N ALA A 190 26.72 -2.61 44.31
CA ALA A 190 25.69 -1.78 43.71
C ALA A 190 25.80 -1.71 42.18
N LEU A 191 27.03 -1.66 41.64
CA LEU A 191 27.27 -1.67 40.19
C LEU A 191 27.03 -3.06 39.57
N ARG A 192 27.42 -4.15 40.24
CA ARG A 192 27.09 -5.53 39.82
C ARG A 192 25.57 -5.70 39.67
N VAL A 193 24.81 -5.29 40.68
CA VAL A 193 23.32 -5.33 40.68
C VAL A 193 22.72 -4.50 39.55
N LEU A 194 23.28 -3.32 39.25
CA LEU A 194 22.86 -2.50 38.09
C LEU A 194 23.11 -3.24 36.77
N ILE A 195 24.30 -3.83 36.59
CA ILE A 195 24.70 -4.55 35.38
C ILE A 195 23.83 -5.79 35.16
N ASP A 196 23.59 -6.60 36.20
CA ASP A 196 22.73 -7.79 36.12
C ASP A 196 21.28 -7.42 35.76
N GLY A 197 20.73 -6.37 36.37
CA GLY A 197 19.40 -5.85 36.04
C GLY A 197 19.31 -5.38 34.58
N MET A 198 20.33 -4.67 34.08
CA MET A 198 20.42 -4.25 32.69
C MET A 198 20.51 -5.45 31.72
N ILE A 199 21.24 -6.50 32.09
CA ILE A 199 21.32 -7.75 31.30
C ILE A 199 19.97 -8.47 31.29
N GLU A 200 19.25 -8.56 32.42
CA GLU A 200 17.89 -9.13 32.43
C GLU A 200 16.91 -8.30 31.59
N ASP A 201 17.00 -6.98 31.63
CA ASP A 201 16.19 -6.07 30.81
C ASP A 201 16.43 -6.22 29.30
N VAL A 202 17.66 -6.47 28.86
CA VAL A 202 17.93 -6.83 27.45
C VAL A 202 17.34 -8.22 27.15
N ASN A 203 17.58 -9.22 27.99
CA ASN A 203 17.04 -10.58 27.80
C ASN A 203 15.50 -10.59 27.75
N ARG A 204 14.81 -9.71 28.49
CA ARG A 204 13.35 -9.55 28.44
C ARG A 204 12.91 -8.99 27.09
N ARG A 205 13.52 -7.89 26.63
CA ARG A 205 13.28 -7.29 25.30
C ARG A 205 13.54 -8.29 24.15
N GLU A 206 14.60 -9.10 24.24
CA GLU A 206 14.88 -10.17 23.28
C GLU A 206 13.74 -11.22 23.25
N ARG A 207 13.32 -11.72 24.42
CA ARG A 207 12.27 -12.75 24.54
C ARG A 207 10.90 -12.29 24.01
N GLU A 208 10.60 -11.01 24.15
CA GLU A 208 9.40 -10.37 23.59
C GLU A 208 9.48 -10.30 22.05
N ASN A 209 10.57 -9.74 21.51
CA ASN A 209 10.77 -9.56 20.07
C ASN A 209 10.87 -10.90 19.29
N ILE A 210 11.49 -11.93 19.87
CA ILE A 210 11.63 -13.26 19.27
C ILE A 210 10.26 -13.96 19.06
N ARG A 211 9.18 -13.46 19.69
CA ARG A 211 7.87 -14.11 19.75
C ARG A 211 6.77 -13.50 18.88
N LEU A 212 7.08 -12.79 17.79
CA LEU A 212 6.14 -12.71 16.66
C LEU A 212 5.88 -14.13 16.14
N PRO A 213 4.69 -14.74 16.35
CA PRO A 213 4.54 -16.17 16.10
C PRO A 213 4.56 -16.42 14.60
N LYS A 214 5.54 -17.19 14.09
CA LYS A 214 5.71 -17.45 12.65
C LYS A 214 4.42 -17.99 11.98
N LYS A 215 3.51 -18.61 12.75
CA LYS A 215 2.15 -18.97 12.33
C LYS A 215 1.28 -17.74 12.02
N LYS A 216 1.18 -16.75 12.93
CA LYS A 216 0.41 -15.50 12.73
C LYS A 216 0.94 -14.70 11.53
N TRP A 217 2.26 -14.59 11.38
CA TRP A 217 2.86 -13.90 10.22
C TRP A 217 2.56 -14.62 8.90
N LYS A 218 2.67 -15.96 8.85
CA LYS A 218 2.30 -16.74 7.65
C LYS A 218 0.82 -16.60 7.30
N THR A 219 -0.09 -16.65 8.27
CA THR A 219 -1.53 -16.46 8.00
C THR A 219 -1.85 -15.04 7.54
N ALA A 220 -1.24 -14.01 8.15
CA ALA A 220 -1.40 -12.62 7.70
C ALA A 220 -0.88 -12.42 6.26
N LYS A 221 0.28 -12.99 5.91
CA LYS A 221 0.82 -12.94 4.54
C LYS A 221 -0.10 -13.63 3.52
N ILE A 222 -0.63 -14.81 3.85
CA ILE A 222 -1.57 -15.54 2.97
C ILE A 222 -2.87 -14.74 2.81
N LEU A 223 -3.44 -14.23 3.90
CA LEU A 223 -4.67 -13.43 3.87
C LEU A 223 -4.50 -12.15 3.04
N GLY A 224 -3.37 -11.46 3.16
CA GLY A 224 -3.06 -10.29 2.33
C GLY A 224 -2.97 -10.61 0.83
N ILE A 225 -2.36 -11.74 0.46
CA ILE A 225 -2.28 -12.21 -0.93
C ILE A 225 -3.67 -12.56 -1.48
N VAL A 226 -4.47 -13.33 -0.71
CA VAL A 226 -5.84 -13.71 -1.11
C VAL A 226 -6.75 -12.49 -1.22
N SER A 227 -6.67 -11.55 -0.27
CA SER A 227 -7.41 -10.30 -0.30
C SER A 227 -7.05 -9.44 -1.51
N GLY A 228 -5.76 -9.29 -1.82
CA GLY A 228 -5.30 -8.54 -2.98
C GLY A 228 -5.75 -9.18 -4.31
N ALA A 229 -5.69 -10.51 -4.42
CA ALA A 229 -6.14 -11.24 -5.59
C ALA A 229 -7.66 -11.15 -5.82
N LEU A 230 -8.47 -11.07 -4.77
CA LEU A 230 -9.92 -10.93 -4.84
C LEU A 230 -10.36 -9.47 -5.10
N LEU A 231 -9.60 -8.49 -4.60
CA LEU A 231 -9.89 -7.06 -4.78
C LEU A 231 -9.89 -6.65 -6.25
N VAL A 232 -8.92 -7.10 -7.05
CA VAL A 232 -8.79 -6.72 -8.48
C VAL A 232 -10.05 -7.03 -9.31
N PRO A 233 -10.57 -8.27 -9.39
CA PRO A 233 -11.80 -8.56 -10.15
C PRO A 233 -13.05 -7.90 -9.54
N SER A 234 -13.11 -7.76 -8.21
CA SER A 234 -14.21 -7.04 -7.55
C SER A 234 -14.27 -5.56 -7.97
N LEU A 235 -13.10 -4.91 -8.05
CA LEU A 235 -12.99 -3.52 -8.51
C LEU A 235 -13.33 -3.39 -10.00
N ALA A 236 -12.88 -4.32 -10.84
CA ALA A 236 -13.21 -4.35 -12.27
C ALA A 236 -14.73 -4.49 -12.51
N PHE A 237 -15.39 -5.39 -11.77
CA PHE A 237 -16.86 -5.53 -11.80
C PHE A 237 -17.57 -4.26 -11.29
N THR A 238 -17.05 -3.63 -10.24
CA THR A 238 -17.59 -2.36 -9.72
C THR A 238 -17.49 -1.24 -10.76
N PHE A 239 -16.38 -1.16 -11.51
CA PHE A 239 -16.25 -0.19 -12.62
C PHE A 239 -17.18 -0.52 -13.79
N TYR A 240 -17.31 -1.79 -14.18
CA TYR A 240 -18.21 -2.21 -15.26
C TYR A 240 -19.67 -1.83 -14.97
N THR A 241 -20.19 -2.21 -13.80
CA THR A 241 -21.58 -1.92 -13.39
C THR A 241 -21.84 -0.41 -13.26
N PHE A 242 -20.86 0.37 -12.80
CA PHE A 242 -21.00 1.84 -12.70
C PHE A 242 -20.93 2.57 -14.05
N ILE A 243 -20.10 2.11 -14.98
CA ILE A 243 -19.87 2.77 -16.28
C ILE A 243 -20.89 2.33 -17.35
N TYR A 244 -21.40 1.10 -17.31
CA TYR A 244 -22.29 0.56 -18.34
C TYR A 244 -23.71 0.30 -17.87
N GLU A 245 -23.91 -0.44 -16.77
CA GLU A 245 -25.27 -0.84 -16.33
C GLU A 245 -26.07 0.35 -15.79
N LYS A 246 -25.45 1.20 -14.96
CA LYS A 246 -26.13 2.36 -14.35
C LYS A 246 -26.64 3.40 -15.36
N PRO A 247 -25.83 3.94 -16.30
CA PRO A 247 -26.35 4.92 -17.28
C PRO A 247 -27.40 4.29 -18.19
N LYS A 248 -27.23 3.03 -18.59
CA LYS A 248 -28.24 2.29 -19.37
C LYS A 248 -29.57 2.16 -18.65
N ALA A 249 -29.55 1.81 -17.36
CA ALA A 249 -30.75 1.75 -16.54
C ALA A 249 -31.40 3.13 -16.34
N ALA A 250 -30.61 4.20 -16.24
CA ALA A 250 -31.13 5.56 -16.17
C ALA A 250 -31.79 5.99 -17.49
N ALA A 251 -31.12 5.76 -18.62
CA ALA A 251 -31.62 6.06 -19.97
C ALA A 251 -32.91 5.29 -20.30
N ILE A 252 -32.99 3.99 -19.96
CA ILE A 252 -34.22 3.19 -20.09
C ILE A 252 -35.39 3.82 -19.30
N ASN A 253 -35.15 4.26 -18.06
CA ASN A 253 -36.18 4.92 -17.26
C ASN A 253 -36.58 6.30 -17.80
N ALA A 254 -35.64 7.06 -18.37
CA ALA A 254 -35.89 8.36 -19.00
C ALA A 254 -36.69 8.20 -20.31
N ALA A 255 -36.31 7.24 -21.15
CA ALA A 255 -36.99 6.88 -22.38
C ALA A 255 -38.43 6.41 -22.11
N HIS A 256 -38.64 5.55 -21.12
CA HIS A 256 -39.98 5.11 -20.69
C HIS A 256 -40.86 6.30 -20.25
N GLN A 257 -40.30 7.26 -19.50
CA GLN A 257 -41.01 8.49 -19.13
C GLN A 257 -41.32 9.39 -20.33
N ALA A 258 -40.40 9.50 -21.30
CA ALA A 258 -40.61 10.24 -22.54
C ALA A 258 -41.72 9.60 -23.40
N TYR A 259 -41.71 8.27 -23.55
CA TYR A 259 -42.70 7.50 -24.29
C TYR A 259 -44.10 7.64 -23.68
N LEU A 260 -44.24 7.47 -22.36
CA LEU A 260 -45.50 7.72 -21.65
C LEU A 260 -45.99 9.18 -21.75
N SER A 261 -45.08 10.12 -21.99
CA SER A 261 -45.38 11.54 -22.24
C SER A 261 -45.62 11.85 -23.73
N MET A 262 -45.76 10.84 -24.59
CA MET A 262 -45.89 10.94 -26.06
C MET A 262 -44.72 11.69 -26.75
N ASN A 263 -43.56 11.76 -26.10
CA ASN A 263 -42.35 12.37 -26.66
C ASN A 263 -41.43 11.30 -27.28
N TYR A 264 -41.87 10.82 -28.44
CA TYR A 264 -41.21 9.76 -29.21
C TYR A 264 -39.80 10.18 -29.69
N SER A 265 -39.55 11.47 -29.95
CA SER A 265 -38.23 11.98 -30.35
C SER A 265 -37.20 11.91 -29.21
N ASN A 266 -37.59 12.28 -27.98
CA ASN A 266 -36.72 12.07 -26.82
C ASN A 266 -36.54 10.58 -26.50
N THR A 267 -37.56 9.74 -26.72
CA THR A 267 -37.46 8.28 -26.52
C THR A 267 -36.40 7.66 -27.43
N VAL A 268 -36.33 8.10 -28.70
CA VAL A 268 -35.25 7.74 -29.63
C VAL A 268 -33.90 8.27 -29.15
N THR A 269 -33.83 9.52 -28.69
CA THR A 269 -32.58 10.18 -28.26
C THR A 269 -31.95 9.54 -27.02
N GLU A 270 -32.75 9.12 -26.03
CA GLU A 270 -32.25 8.44 -24.82
C GLU A 270 -31.77 7.00 -25.11
N LEU A 271 -32.23 6.37 -26.20
CA LEU A 271 -31.93 4.96 -26.51
C LEU A 271 -31.04 4.74 -27.74
N SER A 272 -30.70 5.77 -28.52
CA SER A 272 -29.88 5.68 -29.74
C SER A 272 -28.55 4.95 -29.53
N ASP A 273 -27.89 5.25 -28.43
CA ASP A 273 -26.50 4.83 -28.15
C ASP A 273 -26.40 3.37 -27.70
N TYR A 274 -27.54 2.71 -27.46
CA TYR A 274 -27.61 1.31 -27.05
C TYR A 274 -28.00 0.41 -28.23
N LYS A 275 -27.36 -0.75 -28.36
CA LYS A 275 -27.70 -1.76 -29.39
C LYS A 275 -29.07 -2.39 -29.11
N PRO A 276 -29.88 -2.70 -30.15
CA PRO A 276 -31.21 -3.30 -29.98
C PRO A 276 -31.20 -4.59 -29.14
N ASP A 277 -30.28 -5.52 -29.43
CA ASP A 277 -30.10 -6.78 -28.67
C ASP A 277 -29.80 -6.60 -27.19
N SER A 278 -29.39 -5.39 -26.78
CA SER A 278 -29.04 -5.09 -25.40
C SER A 278 -30.22 -4.56 -24.60
N LEU A 279 -31.29 -4.07 -25.26
CA LEU A 279 -32.43 -3.46 -24.58
C LEU A 279 -33.40 -4.52 -24.04
N PRO A 280 -34.06 -4.29 -22.90
CA PRO A 280 -35.21 -5.08 -22.50
C PRO A 280 -36.30 -4.99 -23.56
N TYR A 281 -37.01 -6.09 -23.83
CA TYR A 281 -38.06 -6.18 -24.85
C TYR A 281 -39.09 -5.03 -24.82
N VAL A 282 -39.49 -4.56 -23.64
CA VAL A 282 -40.41 -3.42 -23.50
C VAL A 282 -39.79 -2.12 -24.03
N SER A 283 -38.54 -1.83 -23.70
CA SER A 283 -37.82 -0.65 -24.20
C SER A 283 -37.46 -0.76 -25.68
N LEU A 284 -37.27 -1.98 -26.20
CA LEU A 284 -37.14 -2.23 -27.63
C LEU A 284 -38.46 -1.96 -28.37
N TYR A 285 -39.60 -2.35 -27.80
CA TYR A 285 -40.94 -2.02 -28.29
C TYR A 285 -41.20 -0.50 -28.29
N GLU A 286 -40.92 0.18 -27.18
CA GLU A 286 -41.06 1.65 -27.05
C GLU A 286 -40.20 2.40 -28.07
N LEU A 287 -38.98 1.90 -28.31
CA LEU A 287 -38.06 2.45 -29.30
C LEU A 287 -38.55 2.20 -30.74
N ALA A 288 -39.02 0.99 -31.05
CA ALA A 288 -39.56 0.63 -32.37
C ALA A 288 -40.80 1.47 -32.73
N ASP A 289 -41.77 1.59 -31.82
CA ASP A 289 -42.95 2.44 -32.02
C ASP A 289 -42.55 3.92 -32.20
N SER A 290 -41.58 4.39 -31.40
CA SER A 290 -41.05 5.76 -31.51
C SER A 290 -40.35 6.03 -32.84
N TYR A 291 -39.60 5.07 -33.40
CA TYR A 291 -39.02 5.23 -34.73
C TYR A 291 -40.10 5.27 -35.82
N VAL A 292 -41.09 4.37 -35.80
CA VAL A 292 -42.18 4.36 -36.80
C VAL A 292 -42.99 5.66 -36.80
N ILE A 293 -43.24 6.26 -35.64
CA ILE A 293 -43.93 7.55 -35.53
C ILE A 293 -43.11 8.69 -36.17
N ASN A 294 -41.79 8.68 -35.96
CA ASN A 294 -40.86 9.67 -36.52
C ASN A 294 -40.49 9.42 -38.00
N GLU A 295 -40.81 8.24 -38.55
CA GLU A 295 -40.44 7.84 -39.91
C GLU A 295 -41.22 8.60 -40.99
N ARG A 296 -40.65 8.69 -42.20
CA ARG A 296 -41.11 9.49 -43.35
C ARG A 296 -42.23 8.80 -44.16
N LEU A 297 -43.13 8.12 -43.46
CA LEU A 297 -44.31 7.43 -44.00
C LEU A 297 -45.58 8.29 -43.89
N THR A 298 -46.66 7.92 -44.58
CA THR A 298 -47.98 8.54 -44.36
C THR A 298 -48.55 8.10 -43.01
N GLU A 299 -49.43 8.91 -42.41
CA GLU A 299 -50.02 8.57 -41.10
C GLU A 299 -50.86 7.28 -41.14
N GLU A 300 -51.52 7.00 -42.27
CA GLU A 300 -52.20 5.72 -42.52
C GLU A 300 -51.22 4.53 -42.59
N GLN A 301 -50.08 4.69 -43.24
CA GLN A 301 -49.02 3.66 -43.25
C GLN A 301 -48.48 3.41 -41.84
N LYS A 302 -48.25 4.48 -41.07
CA LYS A 302 -47.84 4.38 -39.66
C LYS A 302 -48.88 3.66 -38.82
N GLU A 303 -50.17 4.00 -38.92
CA GLU A 303 -51.24 3.34 -38.15
C GLU A 303 -51.35 1.83 -38.46
N ASN A 304 -51.22 1.46 -39.73
CA ASN A 304 -51.17 0.05 -40.15
C ASN A 304 -49.93 -0.70 -39.60
N ILE A 305 -48.75 -0.08 -39.59
CA ILE A 305 -47.54 -0.68 -39.00
C ILE A 305 -47.69 -0.78 -37.48
N ARG A 306 -48.12 0.29 -36.81
CA ARG A 306 -48.29 0.35 -35.35
C ARG A 306 -49.33 -0.63 -34.82
N THR A 307 -50.37 -0.94 -35.61
CA THR A 307 -51.32 -2.03 -35.30
C THR A 307 -50.63 -3.39 -35.16
N ASN A 308 -49.50 -3.60 -35.85
CA ASN A 308 -48.68 -4.80 -35.75
C ASN A 308 -47.52 -4.67 -34.73
N ILE A 309 -47.29 -3.49 -34.15
CA ILE A 309 -46.30 -3.25 -33.07
C ILE A 309 -47.02 -3.33 -31.72
N THR A 310 -46.82 -4.45 -31.02
CA THR A 310 -47.48 -4.78 -29.76
C THR A 310 -46.49 -5.40 -28.78
N LEU A 311 -46.86 -5.47 -27.49
CA LEU A 311 -46.13 -6.21 -26.45
C LEU A 311 -46.16 -7.75 -26.61
N LYS A 312 -46.49 -8.25 -27.80
CA LYS A 312 -46.43 -9.67 -28.21
C LYS A 312 -45.81 -9.87 -29.60
N THR A 313 -45.41 -8.80 -30.27
CA THR A 313 -44.81 -8.81 -31.61
C THR A 313 -43.42 -9.42 -31.55
N ASP A 314 -42.99 -10.10 -32.62
CA ASP A 314 -41.68 -10.76 -32.64
C ASP A 314 -40.53 -9.76 -32.46
N GLU A 315 -39.48 -10.18 -31.75
CA GLU A 315 -38.33 -9.34 -31.43
C GLU A 315 -37.61 -8.85 -32.69
N ASN A 316 -37.59 -9.65 -33.76
CA ASN A 316 -36.95 -9.29 -35.02
C ASN A 316 -37.77 -8.23 -35.79
N TYR A 317 -39.11 -8.28 -35.73
CA TYR A 317 -39.97 -7.24 -36.29
C TYR A 317 -39.76 -5.90 -35.57
N LEU A 318 -39.59 -5.92 -34.24
CA LEU A 318 -39.25 -4.70 -33.49
C LEU A 318 -37.84 -4.18 -33.85
N LYS A 319 -36.84 -5.07 -33.94
CA LYS A 319 -35.47 -4.70 -34.38
C LYS A 319 -35.45 -4.12 -35.78
N TYR A 320 -36.21 -4.68 -36.72
CA TYR A 320 -36.32 -4.18 -38.09
C TYR A 320 -36.62 -2.67 -38.12
N TRP A 321 -37.69 -2.24 -37.42
CA TRP A 321 -38.08 -0.82 -37.39
C TRP A 321 -37.07 0.07 -36.68
N VAL A 322 -36.37 -0.45 -35.66
CA VAL A 322 -35.26 0.27 -35.00
C VAL A 322 -34.06 0.45 -35.95
N LEU A 323 -33.70 -0.57 -36.73
CA LEU A 323 -32.59 -0.52 -37.69
C LEU A 323 -32.90 0.41 -38.86
N ILE A 324 -34.13 0.36 -39.42
CA ILE A 324 -34.57 1.31 -40.44
C ILE A 324 -34.47 2.76 -39.93
N GLY A 325 -35.04 3.04 -38.76
CA GLY A 325 -35.01 4.38 -38.15
C GLY A 325 -33.60 4.86 -37.73
N ARG A 326 -32.63 3.95 -37.63
CA ARG A 326 -31.19 4.25 -37.46
C ARG A 326 -30.41 4.40 -38.75
N ASN A 327 -31.06 4.22 -39.90
CA ASN A 327 -30.42 4.16 -41.21
C ASN A 327 -29.45 2.95 -41.35
N GLU A 328 -29.66 1.89 -40.58
CA GLU A 328 -28.88 0.63 -40.56
C GLU A 328 -29.52 -0.43 -41.49
N ALA A 329 -29.82 -0.05 -42.74
CA ALA A 329 -30.70 -0.84 -43.63
C ALA A 329 -30.10 -2.17 -44.15
N GLU A 330 -28.79 -2.40 -44.00
CA GLU A 330 -28.19 -3.71 -44.29
C GLU A 330 -28.68 -4.76 -43.29
N GLU A 331 -28.56 -4.47 -41.99
CA GLU A 331 -29.01 -5.35 -40.91
C GLU A 331 -30.55 -5.51 -40.94
N ALA A 332 -31.29 -4.45 -41.33
CA ALA A 332 -32.74 -4.53 -41.50
C ALA A 332 -33.16 -5.45 -42.66
N VAL A 333 -32.47 -5.41 -43.80
CA VAL A 333 -32.72 -6.29 -44.95
C VAL A 333 -32.46 -7.76 -44.58
N ASP A 334 -31.36 -8.06 -43.89
CA ASP A 334 -31.07 -9.44 -43.48
C ASP A 334 -32.05 -9.96 -42.42
N ILE A 335 -32.54 -9.10 -41.51
CA ILE A 335 -33.66 -9.44 -40.63
C ILE A 335 -34.95 -9.72 -41.43
N ALA A 336 -35.28 -8.92 -42.44
CA ALA A 336 -36.46 -9.16 -43.27
C ALA A 336 -36.37 -10.47 -44.08
N ARG A 337 -35.19 -10.80 -44.62
CA ARG A 337 -34.91 -12.11 -45.25
C ARG A 337 -35.08 -13.25 -44.25
N ALA A 338 -34.59 -13.11 -43.02
CA ALA A 338 -34.69 -14.13 -41.97
C ALA A 338 -36.11 -14.34 -41.44
N MET A 339 -37.00 -13.34 -41.57
CA MET A 339 -38.43 -13.45 -41.26
C MET A 339 -39.27 -13.94 -42.45
N GLU A 340 -38.68 -14.11 -43.64
CA GLU A 340 -39.36 -14.43 -44.91
C GLU A 340 -40.50 -13.43 -45.28
N ASP A 341 -40.42 -12.17 -44.81
CA ASP A 341 -41.44 -11.14 -45.05
C ASP A 341 -41.13 -10.32 -46.32
N PRO A 342 -41.91 -10.46 -47.41
CA PRO A 342 -41.64 -9.77 -48.68
C PRO A 342 -41.92 -8.26 -48.62
N VAL A 343 -42.80 -7.79 -47.71
CA VAL A 343 -43.17 -6.38 -47.60
C VAL A 343 -42.06 -5.62 -46.87
N LEU A 344 -41.57 -6.17 -45.76
CA LEU A 344 -40.42 -5.60 -45.04
C LEU A 344 -39.13 -5.72 -45.86
N LEU A 345 -38.96 -6.82 -46.62
CA LEU A 345 -37.81 -6.97 -47.50
C LEU A 345 -37.81 -5.91 -48.60
N ALA A 346 -38.94 -5.70 -49.28
CA ALA A 346 -39.06 -4.66 -50.30
C ALA A 346 -38.83 -3.24 -49.73
N TYR A 347 -39.36 -2.94 -48.55
CA TYR A 347 -39.16 -1.63 -47.92
C TYR A 347 -37.70 -1.41 -47.48
N GLY A 348 -37.05 -2.42 -46.88
CA GLY A 348 -35.65 -2.33 -46.46
C GLY A 348 -34.70 -2.19 -47.66
N LEU A 349 -34.98 -2.90 -48.75
CA LEU A 349 -34.25 -2.78 -50.00
C LEU A 349 -34.41 -1.39 -50.63
N ALA A 350 -35.60 -0.79 -50.58
CA ALA A 350 -35.82 0.58 -51.05
C ALA A 350 -35.02 1.62 -50.25
N ILE A 351 -35.00 1.51 -48.91
CA ILE A 351 -34.18 2.39 -48.05
C ILE A 351 -32.68 2.18 -48.32
N ARG A 352 -32.22 0.92 -48.44
CA ARG A 352 -30.84 0.59 -48.85
C ARG A 352 -30.48 1.20 -50.21
N GLN A 353 -31.41 1.22 -51.15
CA GLN A 353 -31.22 1.86 -52.46
C GLN A 353 -31.04 3.38 -52.35
N GLU A 354 -31.80 4.07 -51.48
CA GLU A 354 -31.59 5.50 -51.21
C GLU A 354 -30.22 5.77 -50.56
N GLN A 355 -29.78 4.91 -49.63
CA GLN A 355 -28.46 5.00 -49.00
C GLN A 355 -27.32 4.89 -50.02
N ILE A 356 -27.34 3.85 -50.86
CA ILE A 356 -26.34 3.65 -51.92
C ILE A 356 -26.36 4.81 -52.93
N ARG A 357 -27.54 5.39 -53.22
CA ARG A 357 -27.64 6.62 -54.04
C ARG A 357 -26.99 7.82 -53.35
N ALA A 358 -27.19 8.00 -52.04
CA ALA A 358 -26.72 9.13 -51.25
C ALA A 358 -25.23 9.08 -50.83
N ASP A 359 -24.63 7.89 -50.78
CA ASP A 359 -23.23 7.67 -50.40
C ASP A 359 -22.24 8.51 -51.25
N LYS A 360 -21.06 8.81 -50.71
CA LYS A 360 -19.98 9.56 -51.39
C LYS A 360 -18.69 8.75 -51.52
N GLU A 361 -18.61 7.56 -50.93
CA GLU A 361 -17.41 6.73 -50.97
C GLU A 361 -17.47 5.68 -52.10
N LEU A 362 -18.64 5.07 -52.35
CA LEU A 362 -18.85 4.20 -53.53
C LEU A 362 -18.71 4.94 -54.87
N SER A 363 -18.01 4.33 -55.82
CA SER A 363 -17.90 4.87 -57.18
C SER A 363 -19.21 4.76 -57.96
N GLY A 364 -19.36 5.57 -59.02
CA GLY A 364 -20.55 5.56 -59.87
C GLY A 364 -20.81 4.23 -60.58
N GLN A 365 -19.80 3.35 -60.71
CA GLN A 365 -19.99 2.01 -61.28
C GLN A 365 -20.50 1.03 -60.21
N GLU A 366 -19.86 0.99 -59.03
CA GLU A 366 -20.26 0.11 -57.92
C GLU A 366 -21.68 0.42 -57.45
N LYS A 367 -22.04 1.70 -57.36
CA LYS A 367 -23.42 2.14 -57.11
C LYS A 367 -24.39 1.56 -58.15
N GLN A 368 -24.06 1.66 -59.42
CA GLN A 368 -24.96 1.23 -60.50
C GLN A 368 -25.14 -0.29 -60.53
N GLU A 369 -24.11 -1.05 -60.13
CA GLU A 369 -24.15 -2.50 -59.98
C GLU A 369 -25.03 -2.92 -58.79
N GLN A 370 -24.78 -2.38 -57.58
CA GLN A 370 -25.59 -2.67 -56.39
C GLN A 370 -27.05 -2.20 -56.54
N ILE A 371 -27.29 -1.04 -57.16
CA ILE A 371 -28.64 -0.54 -57.43
C ILE A 371 -29.38 -1.48 -58.39
N ALA A 372 -28.72 -2.02 -59.42
CA ALA A 372 -29.33 -2.94 -60.36
C ALA A 372 -29.59 -4.34 -59.76
N GLU A 373 -28.77 -4.78 -58.81
CA GLU A 373 -29.04 -5.99 -58.01
C GLU A 373 -30.29 -5.80 -57.14
N ILE A 374 -30.40 -4.66 -56.45
CA ILE A 374 -31.57 -4.31 -55.64
C ILE A 374 -32.83 -4.13 -56.50
N ASP A 375 -32.75 -3.43 -57.64
CA ASP A 375 -33.88 -3.29 -58.58
C ASP A 375 -34.39 -4.67 -59.05
N LYS A 376 -33.48 -5.64 -59.26
CA LYS A 376 -33.82 -7.02 -59.61
C LYS A 376 -34.47 -7.79 -58.46
N GLU A 377 -33.94 -7.69 -57.23
CA GLU A 377 -34.53 -8.33 -56.04
C GLU A 377 -35.95 -7.77 -55.79
N LEU A 378 -36.14 -6.45 -55.92
CA LEU A 378 -37.44 -5.78 -55.87
C LEU A 378 -38.41 -6.24 -56.99
N GLU A 379 -37.92 -6.36 -58.23
CA GLU A 379 -38.72 -6.87 -59.35
C GLU A 379 -39.18 -8.33 -59.13
N GLU A 380 -38.36 -9.16 -58.49
CA GLU A 380 -38.69 -10.57 -58.18
C GLU A 380 -39.70 -10.66 -57.02
N ILE A 381 -39.53 -9.85 -55.96
CA ILE A 381 -40.49 -9.74 -54.86
C ILE A 381 -41.85 -9.22 -55.33
N GLN A 382 -41.88 -8.18 -56.18
CA GLN A 382 -43.14 -7.62 -56.70
C GLN A 382 -43.93 -8.64 -57.52
N LYS A 383 -43.26 -9.41 -58.39
CA LYS A 383 -43.90 -10.48 -59.17
C LYS A 383 -44.48 -11.57 -58.26
N ALA A 384 -43.72 -12.01 -57.25
CA ALA A 384 -44.20 -12.98 -56.26
C ALA A 384 -45.44 -12.46 -55.51
N MET A 385 -45.45 -11.20 -55.06
CA MET A 385 -46.61 -10.61 -54.40
C MET A 385 -47.83 -10.50 -55.30
N ASP A 386 -47.67 -10.14 -56.58
CA ASP A 386 -48.79 -10.04 -57.52
C ASP A 386 -49.31 -11.41 -57.96
N GLU A 387 -48.46 -12.44 -58.07
CA GLU A 387 -48.88 -13.83 -58.27
C GLU A 387 -49.66 -14.37 -57.04
N ILE A 388 -49.24 -14.02 -55.82
CA ILE A 388 -49.98 -14.35 -54.58
C ILE A 388 -51.34 -13.66 -54.54
N LYS A 389 -51.44 -12.38 -54.93
CA LYS A 389 -52.72 -11.65 -55.04
C LYS A 389 -53.65 -12.27 -56.09
N GLN A 390 -53.12 -12.65 -57.25
CA GLN A 390 -53.91 -13.28 -58.31
C GLN A 390 -54.41 -14.68 -57.94
N THR A 391 -53.62 -15.45 -57.18
CA THR A 391 -54.00 -16.80 -56.72
C THR A 391 -54.91 -16.81 -55.49
N SER A 392 -54.96 -15.71 -54.72
CA SER A 392 -55.81 -15.56 -53.52
C SER A 392 -57.15 -14.86 -53.77
N GLY A 393 -57.48 -14.56 -55.03
CA GLY A 393 -58.54 -13.61 -55.40
C GLY A 393 -59.96 -14.13 -55.55
N GLU A 394 -60.64 -14.50 -54.46
CA GLU A 394 -62.12 -14.56 -54.43
C GLU A 394 -62.66 -14.10 -53.06
N GLY A 395 -62.70 -12.77 -52.82
CA GLY A 395 -62.84 -12.22 -51.46
C GLY A 395 -63.21 -10.73 -51.31
N MET A 396 -64.21 -10.25 -52.06
CA MET A 396 -65.00 -9.01 -51.79
C MET A 396 -64.36 -7.61 -52.07
N VAL A 397 -64.86 -6.97 -53.14
CA VAL A 397 -65.22 -5.52 -53.29
C VAL A 397 -64.16 -4.49 -52.84
N THR A 398 -63.36 -3.92 -53.75
CA THR A 398 -63.70 -2.76 -54.62
C THR A 398 -64.05 -1.47 -53.87
N GLU A 399 -63.09 -0.54 -53.85
CA GLU A 399 -63.39 0.88 -54.08
C GLU A 399 -62.30 1.45 -55.03
N GLU A 400 -62.64 2.50 -55.78
CA GLU A 400 -61.84 2.98 -56.92
C GLU A 400 -60.94 4.15 -56.51
N GLU A 401 -59.73 4.24 -57.09
CA GLU A 401 -59.21 5.57 -57.42
C GLU A 401 -58.45 5.56 -58.76
N GLY A 402 -58.85 6.47 -59.65
CA GLY A 402 -58.35 6.55 -61.02
C GLY A 402 -57.12 7.44 -61.14
N THR A 403 -56.12 7.03 -61.91
CA THR A 403 -54.93 7.85 -62.15
C THR A 403 -55.24 9.02 -63.09
N GLU A 404 -55.28 10.25 -62.57
CA GLU A 404 -55.14 11.46 -63.40
C GLU A 404 -53.96 12.35 -62.96
N LYS A 405 -53.64 13.37 -63.77
CA LYS A 405 -52.23 13.74 -64.00
C LYS A 405 -52.02 15.24 -64.21
N SER A 406 -50.90 15.75 -63.69
CA SER A 406 -50.16 16.94 -64.15
C SER A 406 -50.58 18.35 -63.67
N SER A 407 -49.62 19.02 -63.00
CA SER A 407 -49.28 20.45 -63.10
C SER A 407 -50.24 21.54 -62.55
N GLY A 408 -49.73 22.47 -61.74
CA GLY A 408 -50.54 23.64 -61.29
C GLY A 408 -49.87 24.73 -60.42
N LYS A 409 -48.58 25.02 -60.61
CA LYS A 409 -47.76 26.04 -59.93
C LYS A 409 -48.45 27.37 -59.47
N THR A 410 -47.95 27.91 -58.34
CA THR A 410 -48.09 29.29 -57.77
C THR A 410 -49.44 29.72 -57.17
N GLY A 411 -49.36 30.27 -55.95
CA GLY A 411 -50.41 31.00 -55.23
C GLY A 411 -49.88 31.36 -53.83
N ASP A 412 -49.60 32.64 -53.59
CA ASP A 412 -49.10 33.18 -52.32
C ASP A 412 -50.24 33.84 -51.52
N SER A 413 -49.98 34.19 -50.25
CA SER A 413 -50.79 35.10 -49.42
C SER A 413 -52.15 34.56 -48.92
N GLU A 414 -52.67 34.98 -47.77
CA GLU A 414 -52.09 35.58 -46.55
C GLU A 414 -53.20 35.59 -45.46
N ASN A 415 -52.84 35.64 -44.16
CA ASN A 415 -53.71 36.10 -43.06
C ASN A 415 -54.99 35.26 -42.74
N SER A 416 -55.61 35.34 -41.55
CA SER A 416 -55.17 35.83 -40.22
C SER A 416 -56.23 35.51 -39.14
N ILE A 417 -55.94 35.92 -37.89
CA ILE A 417 -56.86 36.16 -36.75
C ILE A 417 -57.28 34.85 -36.05
N GLN A 418 -56.86 34.64 -34.78
CA GLN A 418 -57.30 35.29 -33.53
C GLN A 418 -58.78 34.96 -33.19
N SER A 419 -59.20 34.81 -31.94
CA SER A 419 -58.60 35.25 -30.66
C SER A 419 -59.15 34.41 -29.48
N ASP A 420 -58.48 34.49 -28.32
CA ASP A 420 -58.95 34.77 -26.94
C ASP A 420 -60.39 34.31 -26.52
N ASP A 421 -60.70 33.90 -25.27
CA ASP A 421 -59.92 33.65 -24.03
C ASP A 421 -60.65 32.50 -23.25
N GLU A 422 -60.81 32.33 -21.92
CA GLU A 422 -60.51 33.09 -20.69
C GLU A 422 -60.31 32.13 -19.48
N ALA A 423 -59.88 32.70 -18.35
CA ALA A 423 -60.25 32.42 -16.94
C ALA A 423 -61.28 31.29 -16.60
N SER A 424 -61.25 30.63 -15.43
CA SER A 424 -60.37 30.63 -14.24
C SER A 424 -60.97 29.71 -13.13
N SER A 425 -60.33 29.68 -11.95
CA SER A 425 -60.91 29.38 -10.61
C SER A 425 -61.23 27.90 -10.25
N ASP A 426 -61.17 27.47 -8.98
CA ASP A 426 -60.36 27.89 -7.80
C ASP A 426 -60.50 26.80 -6.69
N LYS A 427 -59.54 26.74 -5.74
CA LYS A 427 -59.60 26.07 -4.41
C LYS A 427 -59.76 24.53 -4.30
N ALA A 428 -59.60 23.90 -3.13
CA ALA A 428 -58.68 24.01 -1.96
C ALA A 428 -59.20 23.09 -0.81
N GLU A 429 -58.43 23.01 0.29
CA GLU A 429 -58.67 22.28 1.56
C GLU A 429 -58.54 20.72 1.43
N GLU A 430 -57.72 19.95 2.16
CA GLU A 430 -56.97 20.00 3.45
C GLU A 430 -57.60 19.11 4.56
N LYS A 431 -56.73 18.52 5.41
CA LYS A 431 -56.95 17.72 6.66
C LYS A 431 -56.97 16.19 6.50
N SER A 432 -56.40 15.39 7.42
CA SER A 432 -55.54 15.71 8.58
C SER A 432 -54.76 14.50 9.14
N GLU A 433 -53.76 14.83 9.97
CA GLU A 433 -53.21 14.12 11.15
C GLU A 433 -54.09 13.05 11.86
N ALA A 434 -53.57 12.12 12.70
CA ALA A 434 -52.21 11.58 12.94
C ALA A 434 -52.24 10.47 14.05
N ASN A 435 -51.10 9.79 14.29
CA ASN A 435 -50.72 9.08 15.55
C ASN A 435 -51.47 7.71 15.80
N ARG A 436 -50.99 6.70 16.55
CA ARG A 436 -50.07 6.69 17.72
C ARG A 436 -49.52 5.28 18.12
N SER A 437 -48.30 5.25 18.72
CA SER A 437 -47.67 4.28 19.67
C SER A 437 -47.88 2.75 19.50
N GLU A 438 -46.83 1.94 19.25
CA GLU A 438 -45.81 1.37 20.19
C GLU A 438 -46.27 0.21 21.10
N LYS A 439 -45.39 -0.81 21.24
CA LYS A 439 -45.13 -1.48 22.53
C LYS A 439 -43.76 -2.20 22.56
N LYS A 440 -42.98 -2.00 23.63
CA LYS A 440 -41.69 -2.68 23.93
C LYS A 440 -41.70 -3.20 25.39
N PRO A 441 -41.09 -4.37 25.64
CA PRO A 441 -40.33 -4.69 26.86
C PRO A 441 -38.84 -4.91 26.49
N THR A 442 -37.80 -4.50 27.22
CA THR A 442 -37.66 -3.93 28.57
C THR A 442 -37.83 -4.87 29.75
N GLU A 443 -36.94 -4.91 30.77
CA GLU A 443 -35.48 -4.60 31.02
C GLU A 443 -35.37 -4.77 32.59
N GLU A 444 -34.31 -5.16 33.34
CA GLU A 444 -32.90 -5.61 33.20
C GLU A 444 -32.40 -6.17 34.60
N SER A 445 -31.12 -6.57 34.82
CA SER A 445 -30.40 -6.73 36.15
C SER A 445 -30.81 -7.88 37.14
N GLU A 446 -30.04 -8.38 38.16
CA GLU A 446 -28.63 -8.17 38.63
C GLU A 446 -28.09 -9.34 39.54
N GLU A 447 -26.80 -9.71 39.36
CA GLU A 447 -25.74 -10.05 40.35
C GLU A 447 -25.82 -11.26 41.37
N PRO A 448 -24.88 -11.51 42.35
CA PRO A 448 -24.07 -12.76 42.32
C PRO A 448 -24.06 -13.63 43.61
N GLY A 449 -23.34 -14.78 43.60
CA GLY A 449 -23.11 -15.62 44.80
C GLY A 449 -22.02 -16.70 44.66
N ASP A 450 -21.25 -16.89 45.74
CA ASP A 450 -20.12 -17.84 45.94
C ASP A 450 -20.57 -19.32 46.16
N GLY A 451 -19.68 -20.30 46.04
CA GLY A 451 -19.99 -21.72 46.34
C GLY A 451 -19.00 -22.80 45.87
N SER A 452 -17.94 -23.03 46.67
CA SER A 452 -16.99 -24.17 46.66
C SER A 452 -17.44 -25.54 46.12
N GLY A 453 -16.53 -26.29 45.48
CA GLY A 453 -16.69 -27.75 45.23
C GLY A 453 -15.43 -28.48 44.74
N GLU A 454 -14.83 -29.32 45.59
CA GLU A 454 -13.68 -30.17 45.23
C GLU A 454 -14.06 -31.36 44.32
N LYS A 455 -13.11 -31.80 43.48
CA LYS A 455 -12.87 -33.25 43.32
C LYS A 455 -11.49 -33.61 42.76
N SER A 456 -10.77 -34.43 43.52
CA SER A 456 -9.65 -35.25 43.05
C SER A 456 -10.18 -36.56 42.45
N GLY A 457 -9.45 -37.17 41.51
CA GLY A 457 -9.76 -38.53 41.04
C GLY A 457 -9.11 -38.96 39.72
N SER A 458 -7.99 -39.68 39.84
CA SER A 458 -7.34 -40.56 38.82
C SER A 458 -6.76 -39.92 37.56
#